data_AF-D6Y537-F1
#
_entry.id   AF-D6Y537-F1
#
_cell.length_a   1.000
_cell.length_b   1.000
_cell.length_c   1.000
_cell.angle_alpha   90.00
_cell.angle_beta   90.00
_cell.angle_gamma   90.00
#
_symmetry.space_group_name_H-M   'P 1'
#
loop_
_entity.id
_entity.type
_entity.pdbx_description
1 polymer ?
#
loop_
_entity_poly.entity_id
_entity_poly.type
_entity_poly.pdbx_seq_one_letter_code
_entity_poly.pdbx_strand_id
1 'polypeptide(L)'
;MRAPEPGRIRTPPQAGPQDRVPALEHAPLPFRVEQPLPTLRYGDLALTSTRPADGAGGRVQVVRRRPGGTWERIIDRPEPPTA
;
A
#
# COMPACT_ATOMS: atom_id res chain seq x y z
N MET A 1 -2.88 -21.14 2.64
CA MET A 1 -1.93 -19.98 2.56
C MET A 1 -2.66 -18.71 3.03
N ARG A 2 -2.12 -17.86 3.91
CA ARG A 2 -2.80 -16.66 4.47
C ARG A 2 -2.61 -15.43 3.56
N ALA A 3 -3.62 -14.58 3.40
CA ALA A 3 -3.52 -13.32 2.66
C ALA A 3 -2.58 -12.32 3.38
N PRO A 4 -1.85 -11.46 2.64
CA PRO A 4 -1.08 -10.38 3.25
C PRO A 4 -2.02 -9.33 3.86
N GLU A 5 -1.68 -8.84 5.04
CA GLU A 5 -2.29 -7.63 5.60
C GLU A 5 -1.58 -6.41 5.01
N PRO A 6 -2.30 -5.31 4.66
CA PRO A 6 -1.67 -4.13 4.06
C PRO A 6 -0.45 -3.61 4.85
N GLY A 7 -0.54 -3.58 6.18
CA GLY A 7 0.56 -3.14 7.06
C GLY A 7 1.76 -4.10 7.14
N ARG A 8 1.70 -5.29 6.53
CA ARG A 8 2.80 -6.28 6.50
C ARG A 8 3.48 -6.39 5.12
N ILE A 9 3.08 -5.56 4.17
CA ILE A 9 3.64 -5.52 2.82
C ILE A 9 4.97 -4.75 2.85
N ARG A 10 6.04 -5.32 2.31
CA ARG A 10 7.29 -4.59 2.15
C ARG A 10 7.21 -3.68 0.94
N THR A 11 7.60 -2.44 1.17
CA THR A 11 7.72 -1.41 0.14
C THR A 11 9.16 -1.41 -0.38
N PRO A 12 9.41 -1.71 -1.67
CA PRO A 12 10.70 -1.39 -2.26
C PRO A 12 10.86 0.15 -2.34
N PRO A 13 12.08 0.68 -2.22
CA PRO A 13 12.29 2.13 -2.24
C PRO A 13 11.82 2.72 -3.59
N GLN A 14 10.72 3.46 -3.57
CA GLN A 14 10.15 4.13 -4.75
C GLN A 14 10.78 5.51 -5.04
N ALA A 15 11.45 6.11 -4.04
CA ALA A 15 12.03 7.45 -4.12
C ALA A 15 13.40 7.51 -3.40
N GLY A 16 14.24 8.46 -3.81
CA GLY A 16 15.57 8.68 -3.24
C GLY A 16 15.48 9.10 -1.77
N PRO A 17 16.56 8.98 -0.98
CA PRO A 17 16.55 9.33 0.45
C PRO A 17 16.09 10.78 0.73
N GLN A 18 16.33 11.70 -0.21
CA GLN A 18 15.93 13.10 -0.14
C GLN A 18 14.43 13.38 -0.34
N ASP A 19 13.66 12.44 -0.90
CA ASP A 19 12.21 12.60 -1.12
C ASP A 19 11.36 12.14 0.08
N ARG A 20 11.98 11.52 1.10
CA ARG A 20 11.26 10.83 2.20
C ARG A 20 10.84 11.75 3.35
N VAL A 21 11.56 12.83 3.57
CA VAL A 21 11.41 13.67 4.77
C VAL A 21 10.31 14.74 4.68
N PRO A 22 10.10 15.48 3.58
CA PRO A 22 9.15 16.61 3.62
C PRO A 22 7.68 16.17 3.72
N ALA A 23 7.33 14.98 3.20
CA ALA A 23 5.95 14.50 3.20
C ALA A 23 5.43 14.14 4.62
N LEU A 24 6.31 13.69 5.51
CA LEU A 24 5.91 13.31 6.87
C LEU A 24 5.77 14.54 7.78
N GLU A 25 6.56 15.59 7.54
CA GLU A 25 6.55 16.84 8.30
C GLU A 25 5.22 17.60 8.17
N HIS A 26 4.54 17.48 7.03
CA HIS A 26 3.26 18.14 6.76
C HIS A 26 2.05 17.21 6.87
N ALA A 27 2.25 15.95 7.24
CA ALA A 27 1.14 15.02 7.31
C ALA A 27 0.23 15.33 8.52
N PRO A 28 -1.10 15.42 8.33
CA PRO A 28 -2.01 15.61 9.43
C PRO A 28 -1.97 14.41 10.38
N LEU A 29 -1.68 14.69 11.65
CA LEU A 29 -1.74 13.71 12.74
C LEU A 29 -3.11 13.77 13.43
N PRO A 30 -3.61 12.62 13.96
CA PRO A 30 -2.97 11.30 13.97
C PRO A 30 -3.19 10.52 12.67
N PHE A 31 -2.17 9.75 12.26
CA PHE A 31 -2.35 8.74 11.21
C PHE A 31 -3.31 7.65 11.70
N ARG A 32 -4.45 7.50 11.02
CA ARG A 32 -5.37 6.40 11.27
C ARG A 32 -5.05 5.23 10.34
N VAL A 33 -4.90 4.04 10.92
CA VAL A 33 -4.80 2.80 10.16
C VAL A 33 -6.16 2.51 9.55
N GLU A 34 -6.23 2.46 8.22
CA GLU A 34 -7.45 2.16 7.49
C GLU A 34 -7.79 0.67 7.57
N GLN A 35 -9.09 0.35 7.58
CA GLN A 35 -9.55 -1.03 7.63
C GLN A 35 -9.33 -1.71 6.27
N PRO A 36 -8.67 -2.89 6.22
CA PRO A 36 -8.46 -3.61 4.98
C PRO A 36 -9.77 -4.17 4.42
N LEU A 37 -9.90 -4.13 3.10
CA LEU A 37 -10.93 -4.85 2.35
C LEU A 37 -10.49 -6.29 2.05
N PRO A 38 -11.41 -7.17 1.62
CA PRO A 38 -11.06 -8.52 1.20
C PRO A 38 -9.93 -8.55 0.15
N THR A 39 -8.99 -9.46 0.34
CA THR A 39 -7.84 -9.62 -0.55
C THR A 39 -8.14 -10.61 -1.68
N LEU A 40 -8.00 -10.17 -2.92
CA LEU A 40 -8.05 -11.06 -4.09
C LEU A 40 -6.69 -11.72 -4.30
N ARG A 41 -6.66 -12.98 -4.75
CA ARG A 41 -5.43 -13.76 -4.89
C ARG A 41 -5.39 -14.47 -6.24
N TYR A 42 -4.20 -14.51 -6.82
CA TYR A 42 -3.92 -15.23 -8.05
C TYR A 42 -2.48 -15.76 -8.05
N GLY A 43 -2.30 -17.05 -7.81
CA GLY A 43 -0.97 -17.66 -7.68
C GLY A 43 -0.15 -17.03 -6.56
N ASP A 44 1.01 -16.48 -6.92
CA ASP A 44 1.91 -15.72 -6.03
C ASP A 44 1.57 -14.22 -5.95
N LEU A 45 0.49 -13.77 -6.59
CA LEU A 45 0.01 -12.39 -6.53
C LEU A 45 -1.16 -12.22 -5.56
N ALA A 46 -1.25 -11.04 -4.97
CA ALA A 46 -2.43 -10.59 -4.25
C ALA A 46 -2.73 -9.11 -4.54
N LEU A 47 -4.01 -8.78 -4.63
CA LEU A 47 -4.53 -7.41 -4.70
C LEU A 47 -5.15 -7.07 -3.36
N THR A 48 -4.60 -6.04 -2.71
CA THR A 48 -5.06 -5.54 -1.41
C THR A 48 -5.62 -4.14 -1.59
N SER A 49 -6.66 -3.81 -0.82
CA SER A 49 -7.28 -2.49 -0.85
C SER A 49 -7.74 -2.04 0.53
N THR A 50 -7.88 -0.73 0.69
CA THR A 50 -8.51 -0.08 1.85
C THR A 50 -9.58 0.88 1.36
N ARG A 51 -10.57 1.20 2.21
CA ARG A 51 -11.40 2.39 1.97
C ARG A 51 -10.65 3.61 2.52
N PRO A 52 -10.30 4.58 1.68
CA PRO A 52 -9.58 5.76 2.13
C PRO A 52 -10.45 6.62 3.06
N ALA A 53 -9.86 7.13 4.13
CA ALA A 53 -10.59 7.99 5.07
C ALA A 53 -10.84 9.41 4.52
N ASP A 54 -10.06 9.82 3.52
CA ASP A 54 -10.08 11.12 2.85
C ASP A 54 -11.07 11.19 1.67
N GLY A 55 -11.77 10.09 1.37
CA GLY A 55 -12.70 10.02 0.24
C GLY A 55 -12.03 10.01 -1.12
N ALA A 56 -10.68 9.94 -1.18
CA ALA A 56 -9.98 9.62 -2.41
C ALA A 56 -10.46 8.25 -2.93
N GLY A 57 -10.41 8.02 -4.25
CA GLY A 57 -10.76 6.74 -4.85
C GLY A 57 -10.00 5.58 -4.21
N GLY A 58 -10.51 4.36 -4.35
CA GLY A 58 -9.98 3.19 -3.62
C GLY A 58 -8.45 3.05 -3.72
N ARG A 59 -7.77 2.99 -2.57
CA ARG A 59 -6.33 2.70 -2.51
C ARG A 59 -6.12 1.23 -2.78
N VAL A 60 -5.43 0.91 -3.86
CA VAL A 60 -5.18 -0.47 -4.30
C VAL A 60 -3.69 -0.70 -4.49
N GLN A 61 -3.22 -1.86 -4.02
CA GLN A 61 -1.85 -2.31 -4.19
C GLN A 61 -1.84 -3.71 -4.77
N VAL A 62 -0.84 -3.98 -5.61
CA VAL A 62 -0.53 -5.34 -6.06
C VAL A 62 0.78 -5.77 -5.44
N VAL A 63 0.75 -6.95 -4.82
CA VAL A 63 1.91 -7.56 -4.17
C VAL A 63 2.22 -8.92 -4.73
N ARG A 64 3.50 -9.30 -4.68
CA ARG A 64 4.01 -10.60 -5.05
C ARG A 64 4.63 -11.31 -3.86
N ARG A 65 4.31 -12.58 -3.67
CA ARG A 65 4.94 -13.44 -2.68
C ARG A 65 6.26 -13.94 -3.25
N ARG A 66 7.36 -13.63 -2.58
CA ARG A 66 8.67 -14.22 -2.87
C ARG A 66 8.71 -15.67 -2.40
N PRO A 67 9.63 -16.49 -2.95
CA PRO A 67 9.80 -17.89 -2.51
C PRO A 67 10.00 -18.02 -0.99
N GLY A 68 10.66 -17.05 -0.34
CA GLY A 68 10.81 -16.97 1.12
C GLY A 68 9.55 -16.60 1.90
N GLY A 69 8.40 -16.48 1.24
CA GLY A 69 7.11 -16.22 1.87
C GLY A 69 6.78 -14.74 2.13
N THR A 70 7.74 -13.84 1.94
CA THR A 70 7.59 -12.39 2.06
C THR A 70 6.74 -11.83 0.93
N TRP A 71 5.90 -10.82 1.20
CA TRP A 71 5.16 -10.09 0.19
C TRP A 71 5.83 -8.75 -0.13
N GLU A 72 6.07 -8.50 -1.40
CA GLU A 72 6.68 -7.28 -1.91
C GLU A 72 5.69 -6.54 -2.81
N ARG A 73 5.57 -5.23 -2.61
CA ARG A 73 4.76 -4.37 -3.47
C ARG A 73 5.40 -4.24 -4.85
N ILE A 74 4.64 -4.55 -5.89
CA ILE A 74 5.08 -4.46 -7.29
C ILE A 74 4.35 -3.37 -8.07
N ILE A 75 3.13 -2.99 -7.64
CA ILE A 75 2.40 -1.83 -8.17
C ILE A 75 1.79 -1.08 -6.99
N ASP A 76 1.96 0.24 -7.01
CA ASP A 76 1.30 1.21 -6.14
C ASP A 76 0.69 2.28 -7.03
N ARG A 77 -0.62 2.55 -6.90
CA ARG A 77 -1.24 3.65 -7.62
C ARG A 77 -1.58 4.76 -6.62
N PRO A 78 -0.74 5.80 -6.48
CA PRO A 78 -1.23 7.07 -5.96
C PRO A 78 -2.19 7.64 -7.01
N GLU A 79 -3.42 7.97 -6.61
CA GLU A 79 -4.35 8.70 -7.47
C GLU A 79 -3.74 10.09 -7.75
N PRO A 80 -3.74 10.58 -9.01
CA PRO A 80 -3.35 11.97 -9.26
C PRO A 80 -4.36 12.91 -8.58
N PRO A 81 -3.94 14.08 -8.07
CA PRO A 81 -4.87 15.04 -7.50
C PRO A 81 -5.97 15.37 -8.52
N THR A 82 -7.22 15.38 -8.06
CA THR A 82 -8.33 15.94 -8.85
C THR A 82 -8.04 17.42 -9.08
N ALA A 83 -8.08 17.84 -10.34
CA ALA A 83 -7.87 19.23 -10.76
C ALA A 83 -8.97 20.17 -10.22
#